data_AF-A0A378JTZ0-F1
#
_entry.id   AF-A0A378JTZ0-F1
#
_cell.length_a   1.000
_cell.length_b   1.000
_cell.length_c   1.000
_cell.angle_alpha   90.00
_cell.angle_beta   90.00
_cell.angle_gamma   90.00
#
_symmetry.space_group_name_H-M   'P 1'
#
loop_
_entity.id
_entity.type
_entity.pdbx_description
1 polymer ?
#
loop_
_entity_poly.entity_id
_entity_poly.type
_entity_poly.pdbx_seq_one_letter_code
_entity_poly.pdbx_strand_id
1 'polypeptide(L)'
;MLSSLGVIIAALIIYYTHITWIDSLVAVLIGLWVLPRTWVLLKEAINILLEGVPEGVDIKNIEITMFSVDGILEVHDLHIWAITNDKISLTAHLVTPTGNEENIEAEVQKILAEQFSITHTMLQIEKNRASNCINILRYFFIQHYQY
;
A
#
# COMPACT_ATOMS: atom_id res chain seq x y z
N MET A 1 9.63 -13.79 -24.36
CA MET A 1 10.06 -14.80 -25.36
C MET A 1 11.55 -14.72 -25.71
N LEU A 2 12.23 -13.56 -25.63
CA LEU A 2 13.68 -13.47 -25.84
C LEU A 2 14.53 -14.24 -24.79
N SER A 3 14.07 -14.31 -23.54
CA SER A 3 14.77 -15.02 -22.46
C SER A 3 14.89 -16.53 -22.72
N SER A 4 13.84 -17.15 -23.29
CA SER A 4 13.84 -18.58 -23.62
C SER A 4 14.83 -18.92 -24.74
N LEU A 5 14.97 -18.03 -25.73
CA LEU A 5 15.88 -18.25 -26.86
C LEU A 5 17.36 -18.20 -26.42
N GLY A 6 17.70 -17.31 -25.48
CA GLY A 6 19.06 -17.20 -24.93
C GLY A 6 19.49 -18.45 -24.15
N VAL A 7 18.58 -19.07 -23.38
CA VAL A 7 18.86 -20.30 -22.63
C VAL A 7 19.09 -21.49 -23.57
N ILE A 8 18.31 -21.59 -24.66
CA ILE A 8 18.45 -22.66 -25.65
C ILE A 8 19.79 -22.57 -26.41
N ILE A 9 20.21 -21.36 -26.79
CA ILE A 9 21.51 -21.14 -27.46
C ILE A 9 22.68 -21.46 -26.52
N ALA A 10 22.58 -21.08 -25.24
CA ALA A 10 23.60 -21.43 -24.25
C ALA A 10 23.72 -22.95 -24.06
N ALA A 11 22.60 -23.67 -23.99
CA ALA A 11 22.58 -25.13 -23.89
C ALA A 11 23.24 -25.81 -25.11
N LEU A 12 23.02 -25.29 -26.32
CA LEU A 12 23.67 -25.77 -27.54
C LEU A 12 25.19 -25.53 -27.54
N ILE A 13 25.64 -24.36 -27.11
CA ILE A 13 27.09 -24.04 -27.04
C ILE A 13 27.81 -24.98 -26.06
N ILE A 14 27.23 -25.23 -24.89
CA ILE A 14 27.79 -26.15 -23.88
C ILE A 14 27.90 -27.57 -24.42
N TYR A 15 26.87 -28.03 -25.15
CA TYR A 15 26.86 -29.37 -25.76
C TYR A 15 28.03 -29.57 -26.75
N TYR A 16 28.34 -28.57 -27.58
CA TYR A 16 29.39 -28.68 -28.59
C TYR A 16 30.81 -28.38 -28.08
N THR A 17 30.96 -27.55 -27.05
CA THR A 17 32.30 -27.12 -26.58
C THR A 17 32.85 -27.97 -25.43
N HIS A 18 32.03 -28.73 -24.69
CA HIS A 18 32.43 -29.49 -23.49
C HIS A 18 33.11 -28.66 -22.39
N ILE A 19 33.03 -27.33 -22.47
CA ILE A 19 33.62 -26.42 -21.50
C ILE A 19 32.63 -26.23 -20.35
N THR A 20 32.84 -26.95 -19.25
CA THR A 20 31.90 -27.01 -18.12
C THR A 20 31.82 -25.71 -17.31
N TRP A 21 32.85 -24.85 -17.33
CA TRP A 21 32.82 -23.57 -16.60
C TRP A 21 31.96 -22.49 -17.26
N ILE A 22 31.65 -22.64 -18.56
CA ILE A 22 30.75 -21.72 -19.28
C ILE A 22 29.34 -21.77 -18.69
N ASP A 23 28.88 -22.94 -18.24
CA ASP A 23 27.56 -23.10 -17.63
C ASP A 23 27.41 -22.22 -16.37
N SER A 24 28.41 -22.26 -15.48
CA SER A 24 28.43 -21.42 -14.27
C SER A 24 28.51 -19.92 -14.60
N LEU A 25 29.30 -19.54 -15.62
CA LEU A 25 29.40 -18.13 -16.05
C LEU A 25 28.07 -17.62 -16.62
N VAL A 26 27.41 -18.41 -17.46
CA VAL A 26 26.10 -18.07 -18.03
C VAL A 26 25.04 -17.98 -16.94
N ALA A 27 25.03 -18.90 -15.98
CA ALA A 27 24.10 -18.85 -14.83
C ALA A 27 24.28 -17.56 -14.01
N VAL A 28 25.51 -17.14 -13.74
CA VAL A 28 25.81 -15.89 -13.04
C VAL A 28 25.36 -14.67 -13.85
N LEU A 29 25.61 -14.64 -15.16
CA LEU A 29 25.20 -13.54 -16.03
C LEU A 29 23.67 -13.40 -16.10
N ILE A 30 22.96 -14.53 -16.23
CA ILE A 30 21.49 -14.53 -16.21
C ILE A 30 20.98 -14.10 -14.83
N GLY A 31 21.59 -14.60 -13.76
CA GLY A 31 21.27 -14.21 -12.38
C GLY A 31 21.39 -12.69 -12.19
N LEU A 32 22.53 -12.10 -12.54
CA LEU A 32 22.77 -10.65 -12.46
C LEU A 32 21.80 -9.84 -13.32
N TRP A 33 21.36 -10.37 -14.45
CA TRP A 33 20.40 -9.69 -15.32
C TRP A 33 18.98 -9.69 -14.73
N VAL A 34 18.56 -10.80 -14.13
CA VAL A 34 17.20 -10.98 -13.61
C VAL A 34 17.04 -10.35 -12.22
N LEU A 35 18.05 -10.49 -11.36
CA LEU A 35 18.04 -10.06 -9.96
C LEU A 35 17.55 -8.62 -9.71
N PRO A 36 17.99 -7.57 -10.44
CA PRO A 36 17.51 -6.22 -10.18
C PRO A 36 16.01 -6.07 -10.45
N ARG A 37 15.45 -6.80 -11.43
CA ARG A 37 14.01 -6.75 -11.74
C ARG A 37 13.20 -7.44 -10.66
N THR A 38 13.62 -8.62 -10.21
CA THR A 38 12.95 -9.34 -9.13
C THR A 38 13.05 -8.60 -7.80
N TRP A 39 14.15 -7.88 -7.56
CA TRP A 39 14.35 -7.12 -6.33
C TRP A 39 13.36 -5.96 -6.18
N VAL A 40 13.05 -5.25 -7.27
CA VAL A 40 12.05 -4.18 -7.27
C VAL A 40 10.66 -4.75 -6.95
N LEU A 41 10.26 -5.81 -7.65
CA LEU A 41 8.97 -6.48 -7.41
C LEU A 41 8.86 -7.05 -5.99
N LEU A 42 9.97 -7.59 -5.45
CA LEU A 42 10.01 -8.09 -4.08
C LEU A 42 9.82 -6.97 -3.06
N LYS A 43 10.47 -5.80 -3.27
CA LYS A 43 10.28 -4.64 -2.41
C LYS A 43 8.84 -4.12 -2.44
N GLU A 44 8.23 -4.05 -3.61
CA GLU A 44 6.82 -3.66 -3.75
C GLU A 44 5.91 -4.61 -2.97
N ALA A 45 6.10 -5.93 -3.13
CA ALA A 45 5.33 -6.93 -2.40
C ALA A 45 5.53 -6.82 -0.88
N ILE A 46 6.77 -6.59 -0.42
CA ILE A 46 7.07 -6.38 1.00
C ILE A 46 6.41 -5.10 1.51
N ASN A 47 6.43 -4.00 0.74
CA ASN A 47 5.78 -2.75 1.11
C ASN A 47 4.28 -2.95 1.32
N ILE A 48 3.61 -3.69 0.42
CA ILE A 48 2.19 -4.03 0.56
C ILE A 48 1.96 -4.89 1.81
N LEU A 49 2.78 -5.92 2.02
CA LEU A 49 2.63 -6.84 3.17
C LEU A 49 2.89 -6.16 4.51
N LEU A 50 3.71 -5.12 4.55
CA LEU A 50 4.00 -4.32 5.75
C LEU A 50 3.02 -3.17 5.94
N GLU A 51 1.92 -3.11 5.18
CA GLU A 51 0.96 -2.00 5.18
C GLU A 51 1.65 -0.64 4.93
N GLY A 52 2.73 -0.66 4.16
CA GLY A 52 3.47 0.52 3.79
C GLY A 52 2.62 1.47 2.95
N VAL A 53 2.80 2.77 3.18
CA VAL A 53 2.14 3.82 2.40
C VAL A 53 2.55 3.65 0.93
N PRO A 54 1.59 3.59 -0.03
CA PRO A 54 1.91 3.44 -1.44
C PRO A 54 2.76 4.63 -1.94
N GLU A 55 3.72 4.34 -2.81
CA GLU A 55 4.55 5.39 -3.43
C GLU A 55 3.65 6.37 -4.20
N GLY A 56 3.82 7.67 -3.95
CA GLY A 56 3.07 8.74 -4.62
C GLY A 56 1.84 9.25 -3.86
N VAL A 57 1.50 8.70 -2.70
CA VAL A 57 0.45 9.26 -1.83
C VAL A 57 1.01 10.39 -0.95
N ASP A 58 0.50 11.60 -1.16
CA ASP A 58 0.76 12.74 -0.26
C ASP A 58 -0.29 12.76 0.85
N ILE A 59 0.04 12.11 1.97
CA ILE A 59 -0.81 12.04 3.17
C ILE A 59 -1.23 13.43 3.64
N LYS A 60 -0.32 14.41 3.56
CA LYS A 60 -0.58 15.77 4.03
C LYS A 60 -1.59 16.48 3.14
N ASN A 61 -1.50 16.26 1.82
CA ASN A 61 -2.49 16.81 0.90
C ASN A 61 -3.89 16.21 1.14
N ILE A 62 -3.96 14.90 1.43
CA ILE A 62 -5.22 14.23 1.80
C ILE A 62 -5.78 14.82 3.10
N GLU A 63 -4.96 14.94 4.13
CA GLU A 63 -5.35 15.53 5.42
C GLU A 63 -5.90 16.96 5.26
N ILE A 64 -5.20 17.82 4.52
CA ILE A 64 -5.64 19.19 4.24
C ILE A 64 -6.97 19.20 3.47
N THR A 65 -7.12 18.31 2.49
CA THR A 65 -8.33 18.23 1.68
C THR A 65 -9.52 17.75 2.52
N MET A 66 -9.33 16.74 3.37
CA MET A 66 -10.36 16.30 4.32
C MET A 66 -10.72 17.43 5.28
N PHE A 67 -9.73 18.15 5.82
CA PHE A 67 -9.96 19.28 6.72
C PHE A 67 -10.70 20.45 6.06
N SER A 68 -10.69 20.56 4.73
CA SER A 68 -11.38 21.63 4.00
C SER A 68 -12.90 21.45 3.93
N VAL A 69 -13.44 20.30 4.33
CA VAL A 69 -14.88 20.04 4.37
C VAL A 69 -15.52 20.79 5.54
N ASP A 70 -16.61 21.52 5.25
CA ASP A 70 -17.31 22.32 6.23
C ASP A 70 -17.85 21.47 7.39
N GLY A 71 -17.55 21.91 8.61
CA GLY A 71 -17.98 21.23 9.83
C GLY A 71 -16.95 20.24 10.41
N ILE A 72 -15.81 20.03 9.75
CA ILE A 72 -14.67 19.29 10.31
C ILE A 72 -13.79 20.25 11.11
N LEU A 73 -13.59 19.93 12.39
CA LEU A 73 -12.74 20.67 13.31
C LEU A 73 -11.32 20.09 13.38
N GLU A 74 -11.17 18.79 13.16
CA GLU A 74 -9.88 18.10 13.23
C GLU A 74 -9.97 16.75 12.50
N VAL A 75 -8.86 16.35 11.86
CA VAL A 75 -8.63 15.00 11.32
C VAL A 75 -7.45 14.40 12.08
N HIS A 76 -7.61 13.19 12.61
CA HIS A 76 -6.52 12.50 13.31
C HIS A 76 -6.56 11.00 13.07
N ASP A 77 -5.50 10.31 13.50
CA ASP A 77 -5.32 8.87 13.29
C ASP A 77 -5.46 8.44 11.81
N LEU A 78 -5.02 9.32 10.90
CA LEU A 78 -5.07 9.09 9.46
C LEU A 78 -4.08 8.00 9.07
N HIS A 79 -4.61 6.84 8.72
CA HIS A 79 -3.86 5.68 8.25
C HIS A 79 -4.24 5.38 6.81
N ILE A 80 -3.23 5.19 5.96
CA ILE A 80 -3.41 4.93 4.52
C ILE A 80 -2.51 3.76 4.16
N TRP A 81 -3.08 2.74 3.52
CA TRP A 81 -2.34 1.57 3.09
C TRP A 81 -2.82 1.09 1.71
N ALA A 82 -1.93 0.41 1.00
CA ALA A 82 -2.27 -0.24 -0.27
C ALA A 82 -2.85 -1.63 -0.01
N ILE A 83 -4.01 -1.93 -0.60
CA ILE A 83 -4.53 -3.32 -0.71
C ILE A 83 -3.89 -4.01 -1.93
N THR A 84 -3.80 -3.28 -3.04
CA THR A 84 -3.09 -3.68 -4.27
C THR A 84 -2.44 -2.44 -4.90
N ASN A 85 -1.61 -2.61 -5.94
CA ASN A 85 -0.98 -1.49 -6.64
C ASN A 85 -1.95 -0.37 -7.05
N ASP A 86 -3.18 -0.73 -7.43
CA ASP A 86 -4.21 0.23 -7.88
C ASP A 86 -5.35 0.44 -6.86
N LYS A 87 -5.25 -0.10 -5.64
CA LYS A 87 -6.31 0.03 -4.62
C LYS A 87 -5.74 0.48 -3.29
N ILE A 88 -6.14 1.66 -2.89
CA ILE A 88 -5.75 2.29 -1.63
C ILE A 88 -6.93 2.26 -0.68
N SER A 89 -6.64 1.99 0.59
CA SER A 89 -7.60 2.04 1.69
C SER A 89 -7.16 3.08 2.71
N LEU A 90 -8.14 3.71 3.36
CA LEU A 90 -7.91 4.80 4.32
C LEU A 90 -8.80 4.64 5.55
N THR A 91 -8.24 4.84 6.73
CA THR A 91 -8.98 5.02 7.98
C THR A 91 -8.62 6.36 8.60
N ALA A 92 -9.60 7.07 9.13
CA ALA A 92 -9.37 8.33 9.83
C ALA A 92 -10.49 8.65 10.83
N HIS A 93 -10.16 9.46 11.82
CA HIS A 93 -11.11 10.03 12.76
C HIS A 93 -11.36 11.50 12.43
N LEU A 94 -12.64 11.86 12.31
CA LEU A 94 -13.11 13.21 11.99
C LEU A 94 -13.82 13.80 13.20
N VAL A 95 -13.35 14.95 13.70
CA VAL A 95 -14.02 15.66 14.79
C VAL A 95 -15.02 16.64 14.20
N THR A 96 -16.32 16.45 14.45
CA THR A 96 -17.39 17.39 14.08
C THR A 96 -18.28 17.73 15.28
N PRO A 97 -18.16 18.92 15.88
CA PRO A 97 -18.90 19.27 17.10
C PRO A 97 -20.39 19.59 16.84
N THR A 98 -20.77 20.03 15.64
CA THR A 98 -22.12 20.56 15.36
C THR A 98 -22.67 20.17 13.99
N GLY A 99 -22.04 19.23 13.28
CA GLY A 99 -22.44 18.79 11.94
C GLY A 99 -23.40 17.61 11.89
N ASN A 100 -24.05 17.42 10.74
CA ASN A 100 -24.71 16.14 10.44
C ASN A 100 -23.64 15.13 10.02
N GLU A 101 -23.41 14.13 10.87
CA GLU A 101 -22.37 13.11 10.70
C GLU A 101 -22.47 12.41 9.34
N GLU A 102 -23.67 11.99 8.94
CA GLU A 102 -23.88 11.25 7.69
C GLU A 102 -23.55 12.09 6.44
N ASN A 103 -23.89 13.38 6.46
CA ASN A 103 -23.61 14.28 5.35
C ASN A 103 -22.09 14.55 5.22
N ILE A 104 -21.42 14.77 6.35
CA ILE A 104 -19.98 15.04 6.38
C ILE A 104 -19.21 13.79 5.93
N GLU A 105 -19.59 12.61 6.42
CA GLU A 105 -18.98 11.36 6.00
C GLU A 105 -19.11 11.17 4.47
N ALA A 106 -20.32 11.33 3.92
CA ALA A 106 -20.57 11.19 2.49
C ALA A 106 -19.79 12.22 1.65
N GLU A 107 -19.65 13.46 2.13
CA GLU A 107 -18.91 14.51 1.44
C GLU A 107 -17.40 14.22 1.41
N VAL A 108 -16.83 13.80 2.55
CA VAL A 108 -15.42 13.39 2.62
C VAL A 108 -15.16 12.16 1.74
N GLN A 109 -16.01 11.14 1.81
CA GLN A 109 -15.90 9.95 0.97
C GLN A 109 -15.93 10.31 -0.53
N LYS A 110 -16.81 11.23 -0.93
CA LYS A 110 -16.90 11.70 -2.30
C LYS A 110 -15.62 12.40 -2.75
N ILE A 111 -15.08 13.32 -1.95
CA ILE A 111 -13.85 14.04 -2.29
C ILE A 111 -12.65 13.08 -2.38
N LEU A 112 -12.55 12.12 -1.45
CA LEU A 112 -11.51 11.09 -1.48
C LEU A 112 -11.59 10.22 -2.74
N ALA A 113 -12.81 9.87 -3.17
CA ALA A 113 -13.02 9.12 -4.39
C ALA A 113 -12.68 9.94 -5.65
N GLU A 114 -13.09 11.21 -5.71
CA GLU A 114 -12.93 12.06 -6.89
C GLU A 114 -11.49 12.57 -7.09
N GLN A 115 -10.80 12.96 -6.02
CA GLN A 115 -9.46 13.58 -6.12
C GLN A 115 -8.32 12.58 -5.94
N PHE A 116 -8.53 11.52 -5.16
CA PHE A 116 -7.47 10.58 -4.77
C PHE A 116 -7.73 9.14 -5.23
N SER A 117 -8.88 8.87 -5.88
CA SER A 117 -9.30 7.51 -6.26
C SER A 117 -9.38 6.53 -5.08
N ILE A 118 -9.56 7.04 -3.85
CA ILE A 118 -9.69 6.23 -2.64
C ILE A 118 -11.17 5.95 -2.42
N THR A 119 -11.59 4.72 -2.69
CA THR A 119 -12.99 4.29 -2.59
C THR A 119 -13.26 3.40 -1.37
N HIS A 120 -12.20 2.89 -0.73
CA HIS A 120 -12.31 2.09 0.49
C HIS A 120 -11.89 2.95 1.68
N THR A 121 -12.87 3.51 2.39
CA THR A 121 -12.65 4.44 3.50
C THR A 121 -13.45 4.03 4.72
N MET A 122 -12.82 4.02 5.88
CA MET A 122 -13.49 3.87 7.18
C MET A 122 -13.29 5.17 7.97
N LEU A 123 -14.35 5.97 8.05
CA LEU A 123 -14.32 7.27 8.72
C LEU A 123 -15.09 7.16 10.03
N GLN A 124 -14.43 7.45 11.14
CA GLN A 124 -15.08 7.52 12.44
C GLN A 124 -15.37 8.98 12.78
N ILE A 125 -16.63 9.31 13.05
CA ILE A 125 -17.02 10.68 13.41
C ILE A 125 -17.13 10.84 14.94
N GLU A 126 -16.48 11.88 15.46
CA GLU A 126 -16.42 12.19 16.89
C GLU A 126 -16.92 13.62 17.17
N LYS A 127 -17.73 13.81 18.23
CA LYS A 127 -18.30 15.13 18.57
C LYS A 127 -17.39 16.03 19.39
N ASN A 128 -16.38 15.45 20.02
CA ASN A 128 -15.40 16.16 20.82
C ASN A 128 -14.11 15.34 20.79
N ARG A 129 -12.97 16.00 20.95
CA ARG A 129 -11.67 15.36 21.17
C ARG A 129 -11.68 14.74 22.57
N ALA A 130 -12.48 13.71 22.75
CA ALA A 130 -12.55 12.99 24.01
C ALA A 130 -11.29 12.13 24.13
N SER A 131 -10.81 12.00 25.36
CA SER A 131 -9.66 11.24 25.85
C SER A 131 -9.67 9.72 25.53
N ASN A 132 -10.41 9.28 24.51
CA ASN A 132 -10.62 7.90 24.10
C ASN A 132 -9.45 7.31 23.29
N CYS A 133 -8.46 8.12 22.88
CA CYS A 133 -7.22 7.66 22.24
C CYS A 133 -6.34 6.72 23.10
N ILE A 134 -6.70 6.44 24.37
CA ILE A 134 -5.92 5.52 25.23
C ILE A 134 -6.46 4.08 25.22
N ASN A 135 -7.66 3.77 24.70
CA ASN A 135 -8.28 2.45 24.90
C ASN A 135 -8.50 1.56 23.65
N ILE A 136 -8.22 2.01 22.43
CA ILE A 136 -8.53 1.22 21.22
C ILE A 136 -7.52 0.09 20.96
N LEU A 137 -6.27 0.22 21.45
CA LEU A 137 -5.28 -0.87 21.36
C LEU A 137 -5.65 -2.14 22.16
N ARG A 138 -6.71 -2.12 22.98
CA ARG A 138 -7.09 -3.26 23.81
C ARG A 138 -8.23 -4.11 23.25
N TYR A 139 -9.01 -3.62 22.28
CA TYR A 139 -10.12 -4.39 21.71
C TYR A 139 -9.77 -5.11 20.41
N PHE A 140 -8.86 -4.57 19.59
CA PHE A 140 -8.50 -5.21 18.31
C PHE A 140 -7.57 -6.43 18.48
N PHE A 141 -6.81 -6.52 19.57
CA PHE A 141 -5.88 -7.63 19.81
C PHE A 141 -6.51 -8.89 20.45
N ILE A 142 -7.75 -8.84 20.93
CA ILE A 142 -8.36 -9.96 21.70
C ILE A 142 -9.24 -10.87 20.81
N GLN A 143 -9.68 -10.44 19.63
CA GLN A 143 -10.58 -11.23 18.76
C GLN A 143 -9.87 -12.06 17.67
N HIS A 144 -8.53 -12.02 17.57
CA HIS A 144 -7.78 -12.76 16.53
C HIS A 144 -6.78 -13.80 17.05
N TYR A 145 -6.82 -14.14 18.35
CA TYR A 145 -5.96 -15.16 18.96
C TYR A 145 -6.74 -16.30 19.64
N GLN A 146 -7.87 -16.70 19.05
CA GLN A 146 -8.43 -18.04 19.28
C GLN A 146 -8.97 -18.57 17.96
N TYR A 147 -8.11 -19.18 17.15
CA TYR A 147 -8.26 -20.52 16.56
C TYR A 147 -6.90 -20.99 16.04
#